data_AF-A0A5E7AE24-F1
#
_entry.id   AF-A0A5E7AE24-F1
#
_cell.length_a   1.000
_cell.length_b   1.000
_cell.length_c   1.000
_cell.angle_alpha   90.00
_cell.angle_beta   90.00
_cell.angle_gamma   90.00
#
_symmetry.space_group_name_H-M   'P 1'
#
loop_
_entity.id
_entity.type
_entity.pdbx_description
1 polymer ?
#
loop_
_entity_poly.entity_id
_entity_poly.type
_entity_poly.pdbx_seq_one_letter_code
_entity_poly.pdbx_strand_id
1 'polypeptide(L)'
;MQRISSWTDLVAALGLFRYGSVTGGVAPTPLKAEWLNMVQEELANAILAYLPALDANDPTQLLQAIQASGGDYALKATTLAGYNIGDAYTKNQTDFLLSSKANNAITLAGYGIGDAYTQTATNTLLAGKANNATTLGGYGISDAYTKATIDAALAGLWNDANATPKAIVAQASAEAGGVGTYALLMVGGSASSSYEPLYQGTLVAGSQCLFTNAGGASSSGTPAGTWKLMGTLYNHDAINPDSATLCLRVS
;
A
#
# COMPACT_ATOMS: atom_id res chain seq x y z
N MET A 1 46.02 54.05 -45.80
CA MET A 1 46.61 54.71 -46.99
C MET A 1 45.97 56.05 -47.34
N GLN A 2 46.77 57.12 -47.47
CA GLN A 2 46.35 58.44 -47.95
C GLN A 2 46.33 58.48 -49.50
N ARG A 3 45.46 59.30 -50.09
CA ARG A 3 45.45 59.54 -51.55
C ARG A 3 46.59 60.48 -51.97
N ILE A 4 46.99 60.42 -53.24
CA ILE A 4 48.06 61.25 -53.81
C ILE A 4 47.78 62.77 -53.67
N SER A 5 46.50 63.17 -53.61
CA SER A 5 46.08 64.56 -53.33
C SER A 5 46.54 65.11 -51.98
N SER A 6 46.92 64.25 -51.02
CA SER A 6 47.45 64.69 -49.73
C SER A 6 48.92 65.14 -49.82
N TRP A 7 49.56 64.88 -50.96
CA TRP A 7 50.99 65.08 -51.20
C TRP A 7 51.30 66.02 -52.37
N THR A 8 50.29 66.32 -53.20
CA THR A 8 50.40 67.29 -54.29
C THR A 8 49.03 67.80 -54.73
N ASP A 9 48.96 69.11 -55.02
CA ASP A 9 47.76 69.73 -55.59
C ASP A 9 47.61 69.46 -57.10
N LEU A 10 48.61 68.83 -57.72
CA LEU A 10 48.64 68.52 -59.15
C LEU A 10 47.91 67.20 -59.44
N VAL A 11 46.65 67.08 -59.04
CA VAL A 11 45.83 65.85 -59.15
C VAL A 11 44.60 66.04 -60.03
N ALA A 12 44.00 64.94 -60.46
CA ALA A 12 42.70 64.92 -61.12
C ALA A 12 41.58 65.03 -60.07
N ALA A 13 40.33 65.08 -60.54
CA ALA A 13 39.16 64.97 -59.66
C ALA A 13 39.25 63.72 -58.77
N LEU A 14 38.72 63.81 -57.55
CA LEU A 14 38.77 62.76 -56.52
C LEU A 14 40.19 62.43 -55.99
N GLY A 15 41.19 63.25 -56.32
CA GLY A 15 42.55 63.11 -55.81
C GLY A 15 43.33 61.94 -56.41
N LEU A 16 43.09 61.66 -57.70
CA LEU A 16 43.74 60.62 -58.49
C LEU A 16 44.88 61.19 -59.35
N PHE A 17 45.68 60.31 -59.93
CA PHE A 17 46.71 60.71 -60.90
C PHE A 17 46.09 61.38 -62.13
N ARG A 18 46.69 62.47 -62.59
CA ARG A 18 46.36 63.15 -63.85
C ARG A 18 47.49 63.02 -64.85
N TYR A 19 47.13 62.78 -66.11
CA TYR A 19 48.07 62.86 -67.22
C TYR A 19 48.45 64.32 -67.50
N GLY A 20 49.70 64.54 -67.88
CA GLY A 20 50.17 65.83 -68.36
C GLY A 20 49.83 66.03 -69.83
N SER A 21 49.59 67.27 -70.25
CA SER A 21 49.41 67.63 -71.65
C SER A 21 50.23 68.87 -71.98
N VAL A 22 51.14 68.73 -72.95
CA VAL A 22 51.96 69.84 -73.47
C VAL A 22 51.10 70.86 -74.21
N THR A 23 50.03 70.42 -74.88
CA THR A 23 49.10 71.28 -75.62
C THR A 23 48.14 72.04 -74.70
N GLY A 24 47.80 71.45 -73.55
CA GLY A 24 46.87 72.05 -72.58
C GLY A 24 47.53 72.83 -71.45
N GLY A 25 48.86 72.88 -71.39
CA GLY A 25 49.60 73.53 -70.30
C GLY A 25 49.40 72.87 -68.92
N VAL A 26 48.86 71.66 -68.86
CA VAL A 26 48.57 70.96 -67.60
C VAL A 26 49.74 70.05 -67.24
N ALA A 27 50.42 70.35 -66.13
CA ALA A 27 51.50 69.53 -65.62
C ALA A 27 50.98 68.16 -65.12
N PRO A 28 51.66 67.03 -65.41
CA PRO A 28 51.29 65.70 -64.89
C PRO A 28 51.39 65.65 -63.35
N THR A 29 50.68 64.71 -62.71
CA THR A 29 50.87 64.46 -61.27
C THR A 29 52.28 63.93 -61.04
N PRO A 30 53.11 64.59 -60.22
CA PRO A 30 54.43 64.07 -59.89
C PRO A 30 54.30 62.85 -58.99
N LEU A 31 55.13 61.83 -59.25
CA LEU A 31 55.28 60.69 -58.32
C LEU A 31 56.13 61.17 -57.12
N LYS A 32 55.49 61.23 -55.95
CA LYS A 32 56.14 61.60 -54.69
C LYS A 32 56.72 60.36 -54.03
N ALA A 33 57.99 60.43 -53.64
CA ALA A 33 58.70 59.31 -53.00
C ALA A 33 58.03 58.91 -51.69
N GLU A 34 57.50 59.87 -50.95
CA GLU A 34 56.79 59.68 -49.69
C GLU A 34 55.51 58.85 -49.87
N TRP A 35 54.78 59.07 -50.97
CA TRP A 35 53.59 58.28 -51.30
C TRP A 35 53.97 56.85 -51.69
N LEU A 36 55.02 56.69 -52.50
CA LEU A 36 55.53 55.36 -52.89
C LEU A 36 56.04 54.57 -51.67
N ASN A 37 56.74 55.23 -50.75
CA ASN A 37 57.21 54.62 -49.51
C ASN A 37 56.03 54.19 -48.63
N MET A 38 54.99 55.01 -48.49
CA MET A 38 53.78 54.61 -47.75
C MET A 38 53.09 53.39 -48.37
N VAL A 39 52.96 53.34 -49.71
CA VAL A 39 52.38 52.17 -50.40
C VAL A 39 53.24 50.93 -50.17
N GLN A 40 54.56 51.07 -50.25
CA GLN A 40 55.51 50.00 -50.00
C GLN A 40 55.39 49.47 -48.56
N GLU A 41 55.30 50.35 -47.57
CA GLU A 41 55.16 49.99 -46.16
C GLU A 41 53.82 49.27 -45.88
N GLU A 42 52.71 49.72 -46.47
CA GLU A 42 51.40 49.04 -46.32
C GLU A 42 51.44 47.62 -46.92
N LEU A 43 52.06 47.45 -48.09
CA LEU A 43 52.24 46.13 -48.71
C LEU A 43 53.19 45.24 -47.90
N ALA A 44 54.29 45.80 -47.41
CA ALA A 44 55.26 45.11 -46.56
C ALA A 44 54.62 44.64 -45.25
N ASN A 45 53.84 45.50 -44.59
CA ASN A 45 53.12 45.15 -43.36
C ASN A 45 52.06 44.08 -43.61
N ALA A 46 51.34 44.13 -44.75
CA ALA A 46 50.39 43.09 -45.12
C ALA A 46 51.08 41.74 -45.35
N ILE A 47 52.28 41.73 -45.94
CA ILE A 47 53.07 40.51 -46.12
C ILE A 47 53.56 39.97 -44.77
N LEU A 48 54.13 40.83 -43.91
CA LEU A 48 54.65 40.44 -42.59
C LEU A 48 53.57 39.97 -41.61
N ALA A 49 52.30 40.30 -41.85
CA ALA A 49 51.18 39.76 -41.06
C ALA A 49 50.99 38.25 -41.26
N TYR A 50 51.43 37.69 -42.38
CA TYR A 50 51.20 36.28 -42.76
C TYR A 50 52.49 35.50 -43.10
N LEU A 51 53.60 36.18 -43.36
CA LEU A 51 54.92 35.60 -43.64
C LEU A 51 55.96 36.07 -42.61
N PRO A 52 56.99 35.25 -42.30
CA PRO A 52 57.94 35.55 -41.22
C PRO A 52 58.88 36.73 -41.51
N ALA A 53 59.18 37.02 -42.77
CA ALA A 53 60.08 38.10 -43.19
C ALA A 53 59.84 38.49 -44.65
N LEU A 54 60.35 39.67 -45.04
CA LEU A 54 60.42 40.10 -46.44
C LEU A 54 61.66 39.51 -47.12
N ASP A 55 61.48 38.94 -48.32
CA ASP A 55 62.56 38.40 -49.16
C ASP A 55 62.72 39.24 -50.43
N ALA A 56 63.90 39.85 -50.61
CA ALA A 56 64.18 40.65 -51.81
C ALA A 56 64.21 39.83 -53.11
N ASN A 57 64.35 38.51 -53.02
CA ASN A 57 64.46 37.61 -54.17
C ASN A 57 63.12 36.98 -54.59
N ASP A 58 62.06 37.16 -53.79
CA ASP A 58 60.74 36.59 -54.08
C ASP A 58 59.72 37.67 -54.47
N PRO A 59 59.38 37.81 -55.77
CA PRO A 59 58.37 38.76 -56.21
C PRO A 59 56.93 38.29 -55.93
N THR A 60 56.71 37.08 -55.39
CA THR A 60 55.39 36.47 -55.18
C THR A 60 54.86 36.58 -53.75
N GLN A 61 55.58 37.25 -52.86
CA GLN A 61 55.24 37.35 -51.42
C GLN A 61 53.83 37.90 -51.15
N LEU A 62 53.37 38.89 -51.92
CA LEU A 62 52.01 39.42 -51.75
C LEU A 62 50.95 38.34 -52.04
N LEU A 63 51.17 37.52 -53.06
CA LEU A 63 50.28 36.41 -53.39
C LEU A 63 50.30 35.34 -52.29
N GLN A 64 51.49 34.99 -51.81
CA GLN A 64 51.64 34.02 -50.71
C GLN A 64 50.93 34.49 -49.44
N ALA A 65 51.06 35.78 -49.08
CA ALA A 65 50.37 36.37 -47.94
C ALA A 65 48.84 36.34 -48.09
N ILE A 66 48.31 36.63 -49.28
CA ILE A 66 46.87 36.51 -49.56
C ILE A 66 46.40 35.06 -49.44
N GLN A 67 47.16 34.10 -49.99
CA GLN A 67 46.82 32.68 -49.88
C GLN A 67 46.85 32.19 -48.43
N ALA A 68 47.85 32.62 -47.65
CA ALA A 68 47.95 32.33 -46.22
C ALA A 68 46.77 32.94 -45.44
N SER A 69 46.37 34.18 -45.76
CA SER A 69 45.24 34.85 -45.12
C SER A 69 43.90 34.12 -45.32
N GLY A 70 43.75 33.38 -46.42
CA GLY A 70 42.55 32.60 -46.75
C GLY A 70 42.58 31.15 -46.29
N GLY A 71 43.74 30.64 -45.87
CA GLY A 71 43.95 29.21 -45.57
C GLY A 71 43.17 28.69 -44.36
N ASP A 72 42.87 29.57 -43.40
CA ASP A 72 42.17 29.21 -42.16
C ASP A 72 40.64 29.28 -42.24
N TYR A 73 40.08 29.70 -43.39
CA TYR A 73 38.64 29.69 -43.58
C TYR A 73 38.17 28.36 -44.17
N ALA A 74 37.38 27.62 -43.39
CA ALA A 74 36.71 26.43 -43.85
C ALA A 74 35.74 26.75 -45.01
N LEU A 75 36.14 26.48 -46.25
CA LEU A 75 35.24 26.49 -47.40
C LEU A 75 34.15 25.41 -47.18
N LYS A 76 32.92 25.83 -46.86
CA LYS A 76 31.72 24.98 -46.71
C LYS A 76 32.00 23.57 -46.15
N ALA A 77 32.60 23.48 -44.96
CA ALA A 77 32.74 22.20 -44.29
C ALA A 77 31.35 21.66 -43.86
N THR A 78 31.17 20.34 -43.91
CA THR A 78 29.97 19.64 -43.40
C THR A 78 30.26 18.83 -42.13
N THR A 79 31.48 18.94 -41.60
CA THR A 79 31.93 18.23 -40.40
C THR A 79 32.48 19.21 -39.37
N LEU A 80 32.39 18.84 -38.09
CA LEU A 80 32.91 19.65 -36.99
C LEU A 80 34.45 19.80 -37.06
N ALA A 81 35.15 18.75 -37.46
CA ALA A 81 36.58 18.78 -37.71
C ALA A 81 36.95 19.78 -38.81
N GLY A 82 36.15 19.88 -39.87
CA GLY A 82 36.36 20.85 -40.95
C GLY A 82 36.19 22.30 -40.51
N TYR A 83 35.49 22.57 -39.40
CA TYR A 83 35.40 23.89 -38.76
C TYR A 83 36.38 24.08 -37.59
N ASN A 84 37.30 23.14 -37.36
CA ASN A 84 38.19 23.14 -36.19
C ASN A 84 37.45 23.21 -34.84
N ILE A 85 36.24 22.63 -34.74
CA ILE A 85 35.47 22.56 -33.50
C ILE A 85 35.92 21.31 -32.71
N GLY A 86 36.72 21.51 -31.66
CA GLY A 86 37.32 20.45 -30.85
C GLY A 86 36.57 20.10 -29.55
N ASP A 87 35.63 20.93 -29.12
CA ASP A 87 34.88 20.81 -27.85
C ASP A 87 33.52 20.11 -28.00
N ALA A 88 33.14 19.73 -29.21
CA ALA A 88 31.88 19.05 -29.47
C ALA A 88 32.01 17.53 -29.41
N TYR A 89 30.97 16.89 -28.87
CA TYR A 89 30.87 15.43 -28.87
C TYR A 89 30.67 14.89 -30.28
N THR A 90 31.42 13.84 -30.63
CA THR A 90 31.19 13.05 -31.83
C THR A 90 29.92 12.20 -31.69
N LYS A 91 29.35 11.78 -32.83
CA LYS A 91 28.23 10.82 -32.84
C LYS A 91 28.58 9.55 -32.07
N ASN A 92 29.77 8.99 -32.29
CA ASN A 92 30.22 7.77 -31.60
C ASN A 92 30.33 7.96 -30.07
N GLN A 93 30.85 9.09 -29.60
CA GLN A 93 30.88 9.38 -28.16
C GLN A 93 29.46 9.50 -27.59
N THR A 94 28.56 10.15 -28.32
CA THR A 94 27.16 10.30 -27.92
C THR A 94 26.45 8.95 -27.88
N ASP A 95 26.61 8.12 -28.90
CA ASP A 95 26.03 6.78 -28.97
C ASP A 95 26.59 5.86 -27.88
N PHE A 96 27.88 5.98 -27.56
CA PHE A 96 28.50 5.23 -26.46
C PHE A 96 27.95 5.65 -25.09
N LEU A 97 27.85 6.96 -24.82
CA LEU A 97 27.30 7.48 -23.57
C LEU A 97 25.81 7.16 -23.43
N LEU A 98 25.05 7.28 -24.52
CA LEU A 98 23.63 6.98 -24.53
C LEU A 98 23.40 5.47 -24.37
N SER A 99 24.13 4.62 -25.10
CA SER A 99 24.05 3.17 -24.93
C SER A 99 24.49 2.73 -23.52
N SER A 100 25.46 3.39 -22.90
CA SER A 100 25.82 3.12 -21.50
C SER A 100 24.69 3.44 -20.51
N LYS A 101 23.82 4.40 -20.84
CA LYS A 101 22.63 4.73 -20.03
C LYS A 101 21.36 3.98 -20.45
N ALA A 102 21.26 3.60 -21.72
CA ALA A 102 20.06 3.02 -22.33
C ALA A 102 20.13 1.49 -22.48
N ASN A 103 21.32 0.88 -22.41
CA ASN A 103 21.48 -0.55 -22.59
C ASN A 103 20.94 -1.31 -21.36
N ASN A 104 19.68 -1.73 -21.48
CA ASN A 104 19.20 -3.07 -21.14
C ASN A 104 19.55 -3.61 -19.76
N ALA A 105 19.56 -2.77 -18.74
CA ALA A 105 19.42 -3.28 -17.39
C ALA A 105 18.07 -4.02 -17.33
N ILE A 106 18.09 -5.31 -17.00
CA ILE A 106 16.87 -6.08 -16.72
C ILE A 106 16.54 -6.08 -15.22
N THR A 107 17.33 -5.35 -14.43
CA THR A 107 17.19 -5.22 -12.98
C THR A 107 17.05 -3.75 -12.60
N LEU A 108 16.32 -3.50 -11.52
CA LEU A 108 16.10 -2.15 -11.00
C LEU A 108 17.41 -1.48 -10.58
N ALA A 109 18.34 -2.26 -10.01
CA ALA A 109 19.68 -1.79 -9.66
C ALA A 109 20.49 -1.33 -10.88
N GLY A 110 20.35 -1.99 -12.02
CA GLY A 110 21.03 -1.58 -13.26
C GLY A 110 20.51 -0.25 -13.82
N TYR A 111 19.30 0.17 -13.46
CA TYR A 111 18.77 1.51 -13.73
C TYR A 111 19.08 2.53 -12.61
N GLY A 112 19.76 2.14 -11.54
CA GLY A 112 20.01 3.00 -10.38
C GLY A 112 18.78 3.25 -9.50
N ILE A 113 17.74 2.41 -9.60
CA ILE A 113 16.54 2.51 -8.76
C ILE A 113 16.81 1.79 -7.43
N GLY A 114 16.99 2.56 -6.37
CA GLY A 114 17.35 2.04 -5.03
C GLY A 114 16.19 1.87 -4.05
N ASP A 115 15.06 2.52 -4.32
CA ASP A 115 13.88 2.58 -3.43
C ASP A 115 12.79 1.56 -3.77
N ALA A 116 12.97 0.79 -4.84
CA ALA A 116 11.99 -0.19 -5.26
C ALA A 116 12.13 -1.53 -4.54
N TYR A 117 11.00 -2.15 -4.24
CA TYR A 117 10.96 -3.49 -3.66
C TYR A 117 11.40 -4.55 -4.67
N THR A 118 12.41 -5.34 -4.29
CA THR A 118 12.81 -6.52 -5.07
C THR A 118 11.81 -7.65 -4.89
N GLN A 119 11.73 -8.56 -5.86
CA GLN A 119 10.92 -9.78 -5.73
C GLN A 119 11.28 -10.54 -4.45
N THR A 120 12.57 -10.63 -4.10
CA THR A 120 13.04 -11.25 -2.85
C THR A 120 12.50 -10.53 -1.62
N ALA A 121 12.60 -9.20 -1.56
CA ALA A 121 12.09 -8.42 -0.42
C ALA A 121 10.58 -8.61 -0.25
N THR A 122 9.83 -8.55 -1.35
CA THR A 122 8.38 -8.80 -1.35
C THR A 122 8.07 -10.22 -0.92
N ASN A 123 8.78 -11.23 -1.42
CA ASN A 123 8.59 -12.62 -1.03
C ASN A 123 8.91 -12.86 0.44
N THR A 124 9.89 -12.19 1.03
CA THR A 124 10.18 -12.26 2.47
C THR A 124 9.06 -11.62 3.30
N LEU A 125 8.60 -10.43 2.90
CA LEU A 125 7.48 -9.76 3.57
C LEU A 125 6.18 -10.57 3.46
N LEU A 126 5.92 -11.14 2.28
CA LEU A 126 4.78 -12.02 2.05
C LEU A 126 4.96 -13.34 2.78
N ALA A 127 6.12 -13.97 2.84
CA ALA A 127 6.29 -15.21 3.62
C ALA A 127 5.98 -15.00 5.12
N GLY A 128 6.29 -13.81 5.66
CA GLY A 128 5.91 -13.44 7.02
C GLY A 128 4.42 -13.11 7.20
N LYS A 129 3.67 -12.83 6.11
CA LYS A 129 2.21 -12.57 6.13
C LYS A 129 1.36 -13.71 5.59
N ALA A 130 1.93 -14.54 4.73
CA ALA A 130 1.43 -15.80 4.22
C ALA A 130 1.59 -16.81 5.36
N ASN A 131 0.86 -16.51 6.41
CA ASN A 131 0.82 -17.25 7.64
C ASN A 131 0.34 -18.66 7.32
N ASN A 132 1.24 -19.63 7.51
CA ASN A 132 0.90 -21.04 7.75
C ASN A 132 0.20 -21.24 9.11
N ALA A 133 -0.46 -20.21 9.62
CA ALA A 133 -1.13 -20.28 10.90
C ALA A 133 -2.32 -21.23 10.76
N THR A 134 -2.35 -22.27 11.58
CA THR A 134 -3.50 -23.18 11.67
C THR A 134 -4.48 -22.76 12.74
N THR A 135 -4.27 -21.58 13.36
CA THR A 135 -5.07 -21.04 14.46
C THR A 135 -5.51 -19.61 14.16
N LEU A 136 -6.67 -19.23 14.72
CA LEU A 136 -7.23 -17.88 14.59
C LEU A 136 -6.28 -16.79 15.13
N GLY A 137 -5.62 -17.07 16.26
CA GLY A 137 -4.63 -16.17 16.85
C GLY A 137 -3.41 -15.93 15.95
N GLY A 138 -2.97 -16.93 15.19
CA GLY A 138 -1.89 -16.76 14.21
C GLY A 138 -2.28 -15.90 12.99
N TYR A 139 -3.59 -15.71 12.75
CA TYR A 139 -4.12 -14.72 11.80
C TYR A 139 -4.42 -13.35 12.45
N GLY A 140 -4.17 -13.18 13.75
CA GLY A 140 -4.47 -11.94 14.48
C GLY A 140 -5.95 -11.75 14.82
N ILE A 141 -6.76 -12.81 14.73
CA ILE A 141 -8.18 -12.77 15.13
C ILE A 141 -8.25 -12.98 16.65
N SER A 142 -8.67 -11.96 17.38
CA SER A 142 -8.68 -11.93 18.85
C SER A 142 -10.07 -11.95 19.48
N ASP A 143 -11.11 -11.72 18.69
CA ASP A 143 -12.52 -11.63 19.09
C ASP A 143 -13.31 -12.93 18.83
N ALA A 144 -12.67 -13.96 18.28
CA ALA A 144 -13.30 -15.25 18.04
C ALA A 144 -13.44 -16.08 19.33
N TYR A 145 -14.58 -16.74 19.48
CA TYR A 145 -14.78 -17.71 20.54
C TYR A 145 -13.83 -18.90 20.41
N THR A 146 -13.21 -19.31 21.52
CA THR A 146 -12.36 -20.50 21.55
C THR A 146 -13.19 -21.76 21.72
N LYS A 147 -12.66 -22.91 21.26
CA LYS A 147 -13.28 -24.22 21.51
C LYS A 147 -13.57 -24.44 23.00
N ALA A 148 -12.64 -24.08 23.88
CA ALA A 148 -12.82 -24.22 25.33
C ALA A 148 -13.98 -23.36 25.87
N THR A 149 -14.11 -22.12 25.39
CA THR A 149 -15.21 -21.23 25.78
C THR A 149 -16.57 -21.82 25.39
N ILE A 150 -16.67 -22.38 24.18
CA ILE A 150 -17.91 -23.00 23.68
C ILE A 150 -18.21 -24.32 24.39
N ASP A 151 -17.20 -25.18 24.58
CA ASP A 151 -17.36 -26.45 25.29
C ASP A 151 -17.86 -26.22 26.73
N ALA A 152 -17.33 -25.22 27.43
CA ALA A 152 -17.77 -24.85 28.78
C ALA A 152 -19.22 -24.35 28.78
N ALA A 153 -19.59 -23.49 27.83
CA ALA A 153 -20.96 -23.01 27.70
C ALA A 153 -21.94 -24.17 27.41
N LEU A 154 -21.57 -25.09 26.53
CA LEU A 154 -22.39 -26.25 26.17
C LEU A 154 -22.50 -27.27 27.31
N ALA A 155 -21.44 -27.48 28.07
CA ALA A 155 -21.47 -28.32 29.27
C ALA A 155 -22.41 -27.76 30.35
N GLY A 156 -22.57 -26.43 30.39
CA GLY A 156 -23.52 -25.74 31.26
C GLY A 156 -24.98 -25.97 30.89
N LEU A 157 -25.30 -26.23 29.62
CA LEU A 157 -26.67 -26.50 29.16
C LEU A 157 -27.15 -27.90 29.55
N TRP A 158 -28.46 -28.15 29.53
CA TRP A 158 -29.00 -29.52 29.64
C TRP A 158 -28.69 -30.29 28.36
N ASN A 159 -28.00 -31.41 28.49
CA ASN A 159 -27.67 -32.34 27.40
C ASN A 159 -27.81 -33.79 27.88
N ASP A 160 -27.84 -34.74 26.96
CA ASP A 160 -28.06 -36.16 27.27
C ASP A 160 -27.05 -36.73 28.29
N ALA A 161 -25.81 -36.22 28.30
CA ALA A 161 -24.76 -36.68 29.22
C ALA A 161 -24.93 -36.13 30.65
N ASN A 162 -25.52 -34.94 30.82
CA ASN A 162 -25.67 -34.29 32.12
C ASN A 162 -27.12 -34.17 32.62
N ALA A 163 -28.10 -34.60 31.82
CA ALA A 163 -29.52 -34.52 32.16
C ALA A 163 -29.84 -35.26 33.46
N THR A 164 -29.42 -36.53 33.57
CA THR A 164 -29.72 -37.37 34.74
C THR A 164 -29.09 -36.83 36.04
N PRO A 165 -27.77 -36.52 36.10
CA PRO A 165 -27.19 -35.92 37.30
C PRO A 165 -27.85 -34.59 37.68
N LYS A 166 -28.13 -33.71 36.70
CA LYS A 166 -28.81 -32.43 36.97
C LYS A 166 -30.24 -32.61 37.46
N ALA A 167 -30.98 -33.58 36.93
CA ALA A 167 -32.32 -33.91 37.39
C ALA A 167 -32.32 -34.45 38.82
N ILE A 168 -31.36 -35.31 39.16
CA ILE A 168 -31.19 -35.82 40.53
C ILE A 168 -30.91 -34.68 41.50
N VAL A 169 -29.97 -33.78 41.18
CA VAL A 169 -29.67 -32.62 42.03
C VAL A 169 -30.89 -31.71 42.19
N ALA A 170 -31.64 -31.46 41.11
CA ALA A 170 -32.85 -30.64 41.15
C ALA A 170 -33.99 -31.29 41.98
N GLN A 171 -34.12 -32.62 41.95
CA GLN A 171 -35.11 -33.33 42.77
C GLN A 171 -34.67 -33.46 44.24
N ALA A 172 -33.38 -33.63 44.50
CA ALA A 172 -32.85 -33.77 45.86
C ALA A 172 -32.85 -32.44 46.64
N SER A 173 -32.81 -31.30 45.94
CA SER A 173 -32.93 -29.97 46.56
C SER A 173 -34.38 -29.50 46.69
N ALA A 174 -35.35 -30.20 46.09
CA ALA A 174 -36.75 -29.91 46.30
C ALA A 174 -37.16 -30.32 47.72
N GLU A 175 -37.65 -29.37 48.52
CA GLU A 175 -38.19 -29.67 49.85
C GLU A 175 -39.36 -30.65 49.73
N ALA A 176 -39.45 -31.60 50.67
CA ALA A 176 -40.55 -32.55 50.71
C ALA A 176 -41.88 -31.80 50.76
N GLY A 177 -42.70 -32.00 49.72
CA GLY A 177 -43.95 -31.30 49.57
C GLY A 177 -43.84 -29.92 48.93
N GLY A 178 -42.77 -29.53 48.22
CA GLY A 178 -42.76 -28.31 47.37
C GLY A 178 -43.73 -28.40 46.17
N VAL A 179 -44.12 -27.27 45.56
CA VAL A 179 -44.99 -27.27 44.37
C VAL A 179 -44.31 -28.03 43.22
N GLY A 180 -45.05 -28.93 42.56
CA GLY A 180 -44.52 -29.82 41.51
C GLY A 180 -44.01 -31.17 42.03
N THR A 181 -43.98 -31.38 43.35
CA THR A 181 -43.60 -32.67 43.95
C THR A 181 -44.79 -33.62 44.08
N TYR A 182 -44.50 -34.92 44.09
CA TYR A 182 -45.49 -35.97 44.29
C TYR A 182 -45.41 -36.51 45.72
N ALA A 183 -46.56 -36.82 46.31
CA ALA A 183 -46.67 -37.47 47.60
C ALA A 183 -47.74 -38.56 47.58
N LEU A 184 -47.56 -39.57 48.42
CA LEU A 184 -48.61 -40.55 48.74
C LEU A 184 -49.39 -40.03 49.94
N LEU A 185 -50.66 -39.71 49.73
CA LEU A 185 -51.54 -39.10 50.72
C LEU A 185 -52.80 -39.95 50.88
N MET A 186 -53.30 -40.09 52.10
CA MET A 186 -54.66 -40.57 52.33
C MET A 186 -55.60 -39.39 52.18
N VAL A 187 -56.58 -39.49 51.29
CA VAL A 187 -57.46 -38.37 50.91
C VAL A 187 -58.89 -38.72 51.33
N GLY A 188 -59.55 -37.83 52.09
CA GLY A 188 -60.95 -38.03 52.49
C GLY A 188 -61.19 -38.75 53.82
N GLY A 189 -60.19 -38.79 54.72
CA GLY A 189 -60.28 -39.44 56.03
C GLY A 189 -61.07 -38.69 57.11
N SER A 190 -62.31 -38.27 56.82
CA SER A 190 -63.30 -37.96 57.87
C SER A 190 -64.15 -39.21 58.07
N ALA A 191 -64.29 -39.70 59.31
CA ALA A 191 -65.00 -40.92 59.68
C ALA A 191 -66.54 -40.90 59.44
N SER A 192 -67.02 -40.23 58.40
CA SER A 192 -68.42 -40.07 58.03
C SER A 192 -68.74 -40.86 56.75
N SER A 193 -69.69 -41.78 56.88
CA SER A 193 -70.09 -42.85 55.96
C SER A 193 -70.73 -42.39 54.63
N SER A 194 -69.99 -41.69 53.78
CA SER A 194 -70.44 -41.37 52.42
C SER A 194 -69.25 -41.39 51.47
N TYR A 195 -69.00 -42.55 50.85
CA TYR A 195 -67.93 -42.74 49.88
C TYR A 195 -68.29 -42.06 48.56
N GLU A 196 -68.05 -40.75 48.48
CA GLU A 196 -68.09 -40.05 47.20
C GLU A 196 -66.80 -40.39 46.42
N PRO A 197 -66.90 -40.99 45.22
CA PRO A 197 -65.72 -41.40 44.47
C PRO A 197 -64.87 -40.19 44.07
N LEU A 198 -63.62 -40.16 44.52
CA LEU A 198 -62.65 -39.13 44.14
C LEU A 198 -61.99 -39.50 42.81
N TYR A 199 -62.18 -38.66 41.79
CA TYR A 199 -61.64 -38.90 40.44
C TYR A 199 -60.24 -38.30 40.25
N GLN A 200 -59.45 -38.91 39.37
CA GLN A 200 -58.17 -38.34 38.92
C GLN A 200 -58.37 -36.92 38.39
N GLY A 201 -57.44 -36.03 38.72
CA GLY A 201 -57.48 -34.62 38.36
C GLY A 201 -58.23 -33.72 39.35
N THR A 202 -58.96 -34.27 40.31
CA THR A 202 -59.61 -33.49 41.39
C THR A 202 -58.55 -32.75 42.20
N LEU A 203 -58.87 -31.51 42.59
CA LEU A 203 -58.04 -30.72 43.50
C LEU A 203 -58.58 -30.87 44.93
N VAL A 204 -57.68 -31.17 45.86
CA VAL A 204 -58.00 -31.35 47.28
C VAL A 204 -57.08 -30.48 48.11
N ALA A 205 -57.66 -29.80 49.11
CA ALA A 205 -56.87 -29.02 50.05
C ALA A 205 -56.04 -29.95 50.93
N GLY A 206 -54.80 -29.58 51.23
CA GLY A 206 -53.93 -30.40 52.06
C GLY A 206 -54.49 -30.68 53.46
N SER A 207 -55.37 -29.81 53.97
CA SER A 207 -56.15 -30.03 55.22
C SER A 207 -57.08 -31.24 55.17
N GLN A 208 -57.42 -31.76 53.99
CA GLN A 208 -58.24 -32.95 53.78
C GLN A 208 -57.41 -34.21 53.50
N CYS A 209 -56.08 -34.08 53.56
CA CYS A 209 -55.12 -35.14 53.32
C CYS A 209 -54.38 -35.51 54.61
N LEU A 210 -53.95 -36.76 54.70
CA LEU A 210 -53.08 -37.27 55.74
C LEU A 210 -51.88 -37.99 55.12
N PHE A 211 -50.76 -38.03 55.84
CA PHE A 211 -49.55 -38.73 55.39
C PHE A 211 -48.83 -39.42 56.54
N THR A 212 -48.03 -40.42 56.20
CA THR A 212 -47.09 -41.06 57.13
C THR A 212 -45.76 -40.33 57.07
N ASN A 213 -45.29 -39.78 58.19
CA ASN A 213 -43.97 -39.18 58.26
C ASN A 213 -42.85 -40.24 58.28
N ALA A 214 -41.61 -39.80 58.14
CA ALA A 214 -40.43 -40.67 58.21
C ALA A 214 -40.23 -41.34 59.59
N GLY A 215 -40.94 -40.88 60.63
CA GLY A 215 -40.98 -41.51 61.96
C GLY A 215 -41.98 -42.66 62.08
N GLY A 216 -42.71 -43.00 61.02
CA GLY A 216 -43.67 -44.10 60.98
C GLY A 216 -45.04 -43.79 61.60
N ALA A 217 -45.33 -42.53 61.92
CA ALA A 217 -46.64 -42.15 62.45
C ALA A 217 -47.67 -42.08 61.32
N SER A 218 -48.75 -42.89 61.40
CA SER A 218 -49.78 -43.03 60.36
C SER A 218 -50.74 -41.82 60.22
N SER A 219 -50.59 -40.79 61.06
CA SER A 219 -51.42 -39.58 61.04
C SER A 219 -50.60 -38.32 61.37
N SER A 220 -49.57 -38.05 60.56
CA SER A 220 -48.54 -37.04 60.86
C SER A 220 -48.96 -35.57 60.65
N GLY A 221 -50.27 -35.30 60.65
CA GLY A 221 -50.84 -34.00 60.33
C GLY A 221 -51.22 -33.84 58.86
N THR A 222 -51.65 -32.63 58.50
CA THR A 222 -52.13 -32.29 57.15
C THR A 222 -51.02 -31.64 56.34
N PRO A 223 -50.72 -32.12 55.11
CA PRO A 223 -49.77 -31.44 54.23
C PRO A 223 -50.28 -30.03 53.88
N ALA A 224 -49.36 -29.11 53.61
CA ALA A 224 -49.72 -27.76 53.17
C ALA A 224 -50.15 -27.74 51.69
N GLY A 225 -50.89 -26.71 51.29
CA GLY A 225 -51.15 -26.41 49.87
C GLY A 225 -52.31 -27.16 49.24
N THR A 226 -52.40 -27.11 47.92
CA THR A 226 -53.43 -27.79 47.11
C THR A 226 -52.81 -28.94 46.33
N TRP A 227 -53.50 -30.08 46.33
CA TRP A 227 -53.02 -31.33 45.78
C TRP A 227 -53.94 -31.82 44.68
N LYS A 228 -53.38 -32.13 43.51
CA LYS A 228 -54.09 -32.76 42.39
C LYS A 228 -53.97 -34.28 42.50
N LEU A 229 -55.10 -34.97 42.50
CA LEU A 229 -55.14 -36.43 42.54
C LEU A 229 -54.63 -36.98 41.21
N MET A 230 -53.63 -37.85 41.25
CA MET A 230 -53.02 -38.47 40.07
C MET A 230 -53.49 -39.92 39.89
N GLY A 231 -53.82 -40.60 40.99
CA GLY A 231 -54.38 -41.94 40.98
C GLY A 231 -54.36 -42.57 42.38
N THR A 232 -55.27 -43.50 42.64
CA THR A 232 -55.39 -44.20 43.92
C THR A 232 -54.72 -45.57 43.86
N LEU A 233 -53.89 -45.89 44.84
CA LEU A 233 -53.48 -47.25 45.16
C LEU A 233 -54.56 -47.84 46.06
N TYR A 234 -55.41 -48.67 45.46
CA TYR A 234 -56.50 -49.32 46.17
C TYR A 234 -55.94 -50.39 47.10
N ASN A 235 -56.33 -50.39 48.38
CA ASN A 235 -56.09 -51.54 49.25
C ASN A 235 -56.81 -52.75 48.64
N HIS A 236 -56.11 -53.89 48.55
CA HIS A 236 -56.60 -55.13 47.93
C HIS A 236 -57.92 -55.65 48.54
N ASP A 237 -58.32 -55.21 49.74
CA ASP A 237 -59.51 -55.71 50.43
C ASP A 237 -60.84 -55.01 50.09
N ALA A 238 -60.85 -53.91 49.34
CA ALA A 238 -62.05 -53.18 48.88
C ALA A 238 -63.04 -52.71 49.96
N ILE A 239 -62.66 -52.77 51.24
CA ILE A 239 -63.60 -52.63 52.36
C ILE A 239 -63.23 -51.44 53.28
N ASN A 240 -61.98 -50.98 53.31
CA ASN A 240 -61.56 -49.87 54.19
C ASN A 240 -61.01 -48.64 53.41
N PRO A 241 -61.20 -47.41 53.92
CA PRO A 241 -60.71 -46.16 53.31
C PRO A 241 -59.19 -45.94 53.37
N ASP A 242 -58.39 -46.97 53.62
CA ASP A 242 -56.93 -46.89 53.77
C ASP A 242 -56.18 -46.78 52.42
N SER A 243 -56.88 -46.34 51.36
CA SER A 243 -56.31 -46.21 50.03
C SER A 243 -55.33 -45.02 49.97
N ALA A 244 -54.07 -45.31 49.66
CA ALA A 244 -53.08 -44.26 49.44
C ALA A 244 -53.27 -43.65 48.05
N THR A 245 -53.37 -42.33 47.95
CA THR A 245 -53.54 -41.61 46.70
C THR A 245 -52.25 -40.90 46.32
N LEU A 246 -51.73 -41.20 45.13
CA LEU A 246 -50.66 -40.41 44.55
C LEU A 246 -51.21 -39.03 44.19
N CYS A 247 -50.61 -38.00 44.77
CA CYS A 247 -51.02 -36.61 44.62
C CYS A 247 -49.84 -35.76 44.14
N LEU A 248 -50.10 -34.79 43.27
CA LEU A 248 -49.16 -33.76 42.83
C LEU A 248 -49.47 -32.45 43.54
N ARG A 249 -48.51 -31.83 44.23
CA ARG A 249 -48.71 -30.49 44.80
C ARG A 249 -48.74 -29.46 43.67
N VAL A 250 -49.81 -28.67 43.59
CA VAL A 250 -49.98 -27.66 42.54
C VAL A 250 -49.93 -26.22 43.06
N SER A 251 -50.09 -26.02 44.38
CA SER A 251 -49.86 -24.74 45.10
C SER A 251 -49.53 -24.97 46.57
#